data_AF-E2AMS6-F1
#
_entry.id   AF-E2AMS6-F1
#
_cell.length_a   1.000
_cell.length_b   1.000
_cell.length_c   1.000
_cell.angle_alpha   90.00
_cell.angle_beta   90.00
_cell.angle_gamma   90.00
#
_symmetry.space_group_name_H-M   'P 1'
#
loop_
_entity.id
_entity.type
_entity.pdbx_description
1 polymer ?
#
loop_
_entity_poly.entity_id
_entity_poly.type
_entity_poly.pdbx_seq_one_letter_code
_entity_poly.pdbx_strand_id
1 'polypeptide(L)' 'DLLERNKIIFQQDGTEPHNVRIVTNFLNNEFPGCWMSRYGPIRWRARSPDLNPLDFLL' A
#
# COMPACT_ATOMS: atom_id res chain seq x y z
N ASP A 1 -21.24 -0.50 -8.38
CA ASP A 1 -21.36 0.98 -8.44
C ASP A 1 -19.97 1.55 -8.73
N LEU A 2 -19.81 2.34 -9.79
CA LEU A 2 -18.52 2.92 -10.18
C LEU A 2 -17.98 3.91 -9.12
N LEU A 3 -18.86 4.41 -8.25
CA LEU A 3 -18.50 5.28 -7.12
C LEU A 3 -17.69 4.57 -6.02
N GLU A 4 -17.87 3.26 -5.85
CA GLU A 4 -17.16 2.50 -4.81
C GLU A 4 -15.71 2.19 -5.19
N ARG A 5 -15.36 2.20 -6.49
CA ARG A 5 -13.98 1.96 -6.95
C ARG A 5 -13.02 3.10 -6.58
N ASN A 6 -13.51 4.32 -6.42
CA ASN A 6 -12.71 5.47 -5.99
C ASN A 6 -12.38 5.46 -4.48
N LYS A 7 -12.89 4.46 -3.74
CA LYS A 7 -12.60 4.29 -2.31
C LYS A 7 -11.58 3.19 -2.04
N ILE A 8 -11.10 2.49 -3.07
CA ILE A 8 -10.16 1.39 -2.91
C ILE A 8 -8.75 1.97 -2.76
N ILE A 9 -8.12 1.69 -1.61
CA ILE A 9 -6.73 2.06 -1.35
C ILE A 9 -5.88 0.79 -1.43
N PHE A 10 -4.87 0.81 -2.29
CA PHE A 10 -3.89 -0.27 -2.36
C PHE A 10 -2.96 -0.22 -1.14
N GLN A 11 -2.85 -1.27 -0.35
CA GLN A 11 -1.93 -1.34 0.80
C GLN A 11 -0.78 -2.28 0.48
N GLN A 12 0.46 -1.77 0.56
CA GLN A 12 1.67 -2.58 0.47
C GLN A 12 2.26 -2.77 1.87
N ASP A 13 2.56 -4.02 2.24
CA ASP A 13 3.31 -4.32 3.45
C ASP A 13 4.74 -3.78 3.31
N GLY A 14 5.24 -3.16 4.39
CA GLY A 14 6.53 -2.48 4.38
C GLY A 14 7.74 -3.41 4.38
N THR A 15 7.60 -4.65 3.93
CA THR A 15 8.68 -5.63 3.83
C THR A 15 9.63 -5.18 2.74
N GLU A 16 10.91 -4.96 3.07
CA GLU A 16 11.91 -4.30 2.23
C GLU A 16 11.98 -4.92 0.81
N PRO A 17 11.49 -4.23 -0.23
CA PRO A 17 11.85 -4.57 -1.59
C PRO A 17 13.20 -3.89 -1.85
N HIS A 18 14.18 -4.64 -2.36
CA HIS A 18 15.51 -4.12 -2.70
C HIS A 18 15.53 -2.95 -3.71
N ASN A 19 14.36 -2.47 -4.18
CA ASN A 19 14.20 -1.34 -5.09
C ASN A 19 12.96 -0.48 -4.77
N VAL A 20 12.94 0.20 -3.61
CA VAL A 20 11.88 1.13 -3.18
C VAL A 20 11.45 2.10 -4.29
N ARG A 21 12.40 2.64 -5.07
CA ARG A 21 12.12 3.62 -6.14
C ARG A 21 11.28 3.05 -7.28
N ILE A 22 11.55 1.83 -7.72
CA ILE A 22 10.82 1.20 -8.83
C ILE A 22 9.38 0.94 -8.39
N VAL A 23 9.21 0.43 -7.17
CA VAL A 23 7.90 0.16 -6.57
C VAL A 23 7.10 1.45 -6.40
N THR A 24 7.70 2.51 -5.84
CA THR A 24 7.02 3.82 -5.69
C THR A 24 6.60 4.39 -7.04
N ASN A 25 7.46 4.31 -8.07
CA ASN A 25 7.12 4.81 -9.41
C ASN A 25 5.96 4.02 -10.04
N PHE A 26 5.99 2.70 -9.91
CA PHE A 26 4.91 1.84 -10.39
C PHE A 26 3.58 2.18 -9.70
N LEU A 27 3.58 2.29 -8.36
CA LEU A 27 2.35 2.58 -7.61
C LEU A 27 1.83 4.00 -7.82
N ASN A 28 2.71 4.98 -8.07
CA ASN A 28 2.27 6.31 -8.48
C ASN A 28 1.61 6.33 -9.87
N ASN A 29 2.02 5.43 -10.78
CA ASN A 29 1.43 5.31 -12.11
C ASN A 29 0.07 4.57 -12.06
N GLU A 30 0.02 3.45 -11.34
CA GLU A 30 -1.17 2.58 -11.32
C GLU A 30 -2.24 3.04 -10.32
N PHE A 31 -1.84 3.65 -9.20
CA PHE A 31 -2.74 4.05 -8.11
C PHE A 31 -2.49 5.51 -7.68
N PRO A 32 -2.60 6.51 -8.57
CA PRO A 32 -2.24 7.89 -8.25
C PRO A 32 -3.01 8.42 -7.04
N GLY A 33 -2.29 8.64 -5.93
CA GLY A 33 -2.86 9.12 -4.65
C GLY A 33 -3.67 8.08 -3.85
N CYS A 34 -3.86 6.87 -4.38
CA CYS A 34 -4.73 5.84 -3.80
C CYS A 34 -3.95 4.62 -3.29
N TRP A 35 -2.77 4.83 -2.69
CA TRP A 35 -1.98 3.74 -2.10
C TRP A 35 -1.29 4.10 -0.78
N MET A 36 -1.13 3.07 0.05
CA MET A 36 -0.55 3.10 1.38
C MET A 36 0.75 2.29 1.41
N SER A 37 1.81 2.89 1.92
CA SER A 37 3.09 2.24 2.18
C SER A 37 3.91 3.11 3.13
N ARG A 38 5.07 2.61 3.56
CA ARG A 38 6.07 3.39 4.30
C ARG A 38 6.50 4.65 3.54
N TYR A 39 6.56 4.58 2.21
CA TYR A 39 7.02 5.66 1.32
C TYR A 39 5.91 6.19 0.39
N GLY A 40 4.66 5.78 0.63
CA GLY A 40 3.52 6.18 -0.19
C GLY A 40 2.93 7.53 0.22
N PRO A 41 1.95 8.04 -0.58
CA PRO A 41 1.23 9.27 -0.28
C PRO A 41 0.44 9.16 1.02
N ILE A 42 -0.11 7.97 1.31
CA ILE A 42 -0.72 7.66 2.59
C ILE A 42 0.30 6.86 3.41
N ARG A 43 0.86 7.50 4.44
CA ARG A 43 1.91 6.90 5.28
C ARG A 43 1.34 5.82 6.19
N TRP A 44 1.88 4.61 6.07
CA TRP A 44 1.57 3.50 6.98
C TRP A 44 2.76 3.19 7.91
N ARG A 45 2.49 2.90 9.18
CA ARG A 45 3.54 2.59 10.16
C ARG A 45 4.15 1.21 9.89
N ALA A 46 5.47 1.14 9.89
CA ALA A 46 6.19 -0.13 9.76
C ALA A 46 6.01 -0.97 11.04
N ARG A 47 5.62 -2.23 10.90
CA ARG A 47 5.40 -3.24 11.96
C ARG A 47 4.08 -3.08 12.75
N SER A 48 2.96 -3.17 12.05
CA SER A 48 1.68 -3.52 12.66
C SER A 48 1.15 -4.82 12.05
N PRO A 49 1.70 -5.99 12.46
CA PRO A 49 1.10 -7.29 12.13
C PRO A 49 -0.38 -7.35 12.60
N ASP A 50 -0.72 -6.58 13.63
CA ASP A 50 -2.08 -6.49 14.17
C ASP A 50 -3.10 -5.76 13.28
N LEU A 51 -2.65 -5.11 12.21
CA LEU A 51 -3.50 -4.28 11.34
C LEU A 51 -3.56 -4.77 9.89
N ASN A 52 -2.96 -5.93 9.60
CA ASN A 52 -3.08 -6.57 8.30
C ASN A 52 -3.93 -7.83 8.44
N PRO A 53 -5.19 -7.85 7.98
CA PRO A 53 -6.04 -9.04 8.04
C PRO A 53 -5.41 -10.26 7.35
N LEU A 54 -4.51 -10.04 6.37
CA LEU A 54 -3.78 -11.11 5.69
C LEU A 54 -2.70 -11.76 6.56
N ASP A 55 -2.09 -11.05 7.52
CA ASP A 55 -1.07 -11.60 8.40
C ASP A 55 -1.68 -12.48 9.52
N PHE A 56 -3.00 -12.39 9.74
CA PHE A 56 -3.76 -13.21 10.69
C PHE A 56 -4.24 -14.55 10.11
N LEU A 57 -4.12 -14.77 8.80
CA LEU A 57 -4.63 -15.96 8.12
C LEU A 57 -3.53 -16.96 7.73
N LEU A 58 -2.38 -16.92 8.42
CA LEU A 58 -1.32 -17.93 8.30
C LEU A 58 -1.68 -19.26 8.97
#